data_AF-A0A2S4YJ57-F1
#
_entry.id   AF-A0A2S4YJ57-F1
#
_cell.length_a   1.000
_cell.length_b   1.000
_cell.length_c   1.000
_cell.angle_alpha   90.00
_cell.angle_beta   90.00
_cell.angle_gamma   90.00
#
_symmetry.space_group_name_H-M   'P 1'
#
loop_
_entity.id
_entity.type
_entity.pdbx_description
1 polymer ?
#
loop_
_entity_poly.entity_id
_entity_poly.type
_entity_poly.pdbx_seq_one_letter_code
_entity_poly.pdbx_strand_id
1 'polypeptide(L)'
;MLLAAGAGPAWAAPGASSERDVQLVYCLDGPHRAGLVSAALRLRLLAPGSTAAPDAVRPAQGPGGAMSLQQWAERRTEDFGRACSALMAAASESPGTAAQGGGGGGWFTDFLKQLPLLAAGALLTLAGQSSERISAERRQLGQQLETEESAYRTAVQDYLAGYEIDPRADHSAVRAARTALVGTLGRVPGPRARRDAARAAADALPLARPLPGQRDGYLLDTESRGVWAEEQRGTVEDKLRLISGLNGRTVYWGWRTVRARLARRGAPGAGR
;
A
#
# COMPACT_ATOMS: atom_id res chain seq x y z
N MET A 1 26.74 32.74 -15.85
CA MET A 1 26.40 31.34 -15.52
C MET A 1 24.97 31.09 -15.97
N LEU A 2 24.79 30.33 -17.05
CA LEU A 2 23.51 30.06 -17.70
C LEU A 2 22.83 28.85 -17.03
N LEU A 3 21.59 29.03 -16.56
CA LEU A 3 20.70 27.98 -16.09
C LEU A 3 19.98 27.37 -17.29
N ALA A 4 20.33 26.13 -17.66
CA ALA A 4 19.61 25.35 -18.64
C ALA A 4 18.51 24.54 -17.94
N ALA A 5 17.26 25.00 -18.08
CA ALA A 5 16.07 24.24 -17.69
C ALA A 5 15.75 23.23 -18.81
N GLY A 6 16.06 21.95 -18.59
CA GLY A 6 15.67 20.87 -19.48
C GLY A 6 14.21 20.47 -19.25
N ALA A 7 13.31 20.92 -20.12
CA ALA A 7 11.97 20.37 -20.23
C ALA A 7 12.06 19.03 -20.99
N GLY A 8 11.96 17.91 -20.25
CA GLY A 8 11.83 16.59 -20.85
C GLY A 8 10.48 16.42 -21.57
N PRO A 9 10.43 15.69 -22.70
CA PRO A 9 9.19 15.47 -23.43
C PRO A 9 8.25 14.58 -22.62
N ALA A 10 7.05 15.09 -22.32
CA ALA A 10 5.95 14.31 -21.79
C ALA A 10 5.45 13.36 -22.90
N TRP A 11 5.83 12.09 -22.83
CA TRP A 11 5.27 11.05 -23.69
C TRP A 11 3.82 10.83 -23.27
N ALA A 12 2.88 11.34 -24.07
CA ALA A 12 1.48 11.01 -23.95
C ALA A 12 1.30 9.51 -24.23
N ALA A 13 0.91 8.76 -23.20
CA ALA A 13 0.68 7.33 -23.31
C ALA A 13 -0.46 7.04 -24.31
N PRO A 14 -0.24 6.22 -25.35
CA PRO A 14 -1.25 5.91 -26.37
C PRO A 14 -2.39 4.98 -25.87
N GLY A 15 -2.48 4.70 -24.56
CA GLY A 15 -3.50 3.82 -23.98
C GLY A 15 -4.86 4.47 -23.68
N ALA A 16 -4.95 5.80 -23.69
CA ALA A 16 -6.16 6.49 -23.21
C ALA A 16 -7.34 6.47 -24.19
N SER A 17 -7.10 6.17 -25.47
CA SER A 17 -8.16 6.19 -26.50
C SER A 17 -9.01 4.93 -26.47
N SER A 18 -8.38 3.75 -26.46
CA SER A 18 -9.11 2.47 -26.50
C SER A 18 -9.95 2.23 -25.25
N GLU A 19 -9.47 2.65 -24.08
CA GLU A 19 -10.23 2.54 -22.83
C GLU A 19 -11.47 3.44 -22.83
N ARG A 20 -11.37 4.64 -23.42
CA ARG A 20 -12.49 5.57 -23.56
C ARG A 20 -13.58 5.03 -24.48
N ASP A 21 -13.19 4.42 -25.58
CA ASP A 21 -14.14 3.84 -26.54
C ASP A 21 -14.91 2.68 -25.90
N VAL A 22 -14.23 1.83 -25.12
CA VAL A 22 -14.86 0.74 -24.36
C VAL A 22 -15.86 1.27 -23.33
N GLN A 23 -15.48 2.32 -22.59
CA GLN A 23 -16.38 2.96 -21.61
C GLN A 23 -17.63 3.54 -22.28
N LEU A 24 -17.46 4.21 -23.42
CA LEU A 24 -18.56 4.81 -24.15
C LEU A 24 -19.55 3.75 -24.66
N VAL A 25 -19.05 2.65 -25.23
CA VAL A 25 -19.90 1.54 -25.67
C VAL A 25 -20.63 0.90 -24.49
N TYR A 26 -19.92 0.60 -23.40
CA TYR A 26 -20.51 -0.01 -22.21
C TYR A 26 -21.63 0.84 -21.61
N CYS A 27 -21.37 2.13 -21.40
CA CYS A 27 -22.33 3.03 -20.74
C CYS A 27 -23.51 3.45 -21.62
N LEU A 28 -23.37 3.40 -22.95
CA LEU A 28 -24.47 3.67 -23.89
C LEU A 28 -25.27 2.42 -24.28
N ASP A 29 -24.85 1.22 -23.87
CA ASP A 29 -25.60 0.00 -24.12
C ASP A 29 -26.92 -0.01 -23.33
N GLY A 30 -27.96 -0.59 -23.94
CA GLY A 30 -29.35 -0.54 -23.47
C GLY A 30 -29.53 -0.87 -21.98
N PRO A 31 -28.96 -1.99 -21.47
CA PRO A 31 -29.06 -2.39 -20.07
C PRO A 31 -28.44 -1.39 -19.07
N HIS A 32 -27.47 -0.58 -19.51
CA HIS A 32 -26.68 0.29 -18.64
C HIS A 32 -27.18 1.74 -18.60
N ARG A 33 -28.01 2.16 -19.57
CA ARG A 33 -28.52 3.54 -19.67
C ARG A 33 -29.24 4.03 -18.42
N ALA A 34 -30.10 3.20 -17.83
CA ALA A 34 -30.83 3.57 -16.61
C ALA A 34 -29.88 3.74 -15.41
N GLY A 35 -28.87 2.86 -15.29
CA GLY A 35 -27.83 2.96 -14.28
C GLY A 35 -26.98 4.22 -14.46
N LEU A 36 -26.62 4.55 -15.70
CA LEU A 36 -25.85 5.75 -16.04
C LEU A 36 -26.60 7.03 -15.63
N VAL A 37 -27.88 7.15 -15.98
CA VAL A 37 -28.71 8.31 -15.58
C VAL A 37 -28.84 8.39 -14.06
N SER A 38 -29.03 7.26 -13.37
CA SER A 38 -29.08 7.22 -11.91
C SER A 38 -27.78 7.70 -11.26
N ALA A 39 -26.62 7.23 -11.75
CA ALA A 39 -25.31 7.67 -11.29
C ALA A 39 -25.12 9.17 -11.53
N ALA A 40 -25.46 9.67 -12.70
CA ALA A 40 -25.33 11.07 -13.05
C ALA A 40 -26.23 11.99 -12.19
N LEU A 41 -27.46 11.56 -11.87
CA LEU A 41 -28.35 12.27 -10.93
C LEU A 41 -27.76 12.32 -9.51
N ARG A 42 -27.23 11.20 -9.00
CA ARG A 42 -26.57 11.14 -7.68
C ARG A 42 -25.36 12.06 -7.59
N LEU A 43 -24.60 12.15 -8.68
CA LEU A 43 -23.46 13.06 -8.81
C LEU A 43 -23.86 14.52 -9.11
N ARG A 44 -25.15 14.82 -9.23
CA ARG A 44 -25.70 16.13 -9.59
C ARG A 44 -25.18 16.68 -10.93
N LEU A 45 -24.91 15.78 -11.87
CA LEU A 45 -24.49 16.11 -13.23
C LEU A 45 -25.69 16.33 -14.15
N LEU A 46 -26.82 15.69 -13.83
CA LEU A 46 -28.11 15.87 -14.48
C LEU A 46 -29.13 16.51 -13.54
N ALA A 47 -30.06 17.26 -14.11
CA ALA A 47 -31.19 17.84 -13.40
C ALA A 47 -32.24 16.77 -13.03
N PRO A 48 -32.96 16.93 -11.91
CA PRO A 48 -34.08 16.05 -11.55
C PRO A 48 -35.09 15.90 -12.68
N GLY A 49 -35.62 14.69 -12.87
CA GLY A 49 -36.53 14.36 -13.96
C GLY A 49 -35.85 13.90 -15.25
N SER A 50 -34.51 13.85 -15.29
CA SER A 50 -33.79 13.20 -16.40
C SER A 50 -34.06 11.70 -16.41
N THR A 51 -34.28 11.11 -17.59
CA THR A 51 -34.56 9.67 -17.74
C THR A 51 -33.70 9.04 -18.84
N ALA A 52 -33.72 7.72 -18.93
CA ALA A 52 -33.05 6.96 -20.00
C ALA A 52 -33.85 6.92 -21.32
N ALA A 53 -34.99 7.62 -21.39
CA ALA A 53 -35.76 7.75 -22.63
C ALA A 53 -34.99 8.56 -23.69
N PRO A 54 -35.32 8.42 -24.98
CA PRO A 54 -34.79 9.28 -26.02
C PRO A 54 -35.02 10.75 -25.67
N ASP A 55 -33.99 11.57 -25.83
CA ASP A 55 -34.03 13.03 -25.66
C ASP A 55 -34.51 13.53 -24.29
N ALA A 56 -34.30 12.74 -23.22
CA ALA A 56 -34.79 13.05 -21.88
C ALA A 56 -33.70 13.38 -20.85
N VAL A 57 -32.47 13.65 -21.27
CA VAL A 57 -31.35 14.00 -20.39
C VAL A 57 -31.21 15.51 -20.32
N ARG A 58 -31.19 16.08 -19.11
CA ARG A 58 -31.01 17.53 -18.90
C ARG A 58 -29.77 17.78 -18.03
N PRO A 59 -28.69 18.39 -18.55
CA PRO A 59 -27.53 18.73 -17.73
C PRO A 59 -27.92 19.64 -16.57
N ALA A 60 -27.33 19.43 -15.40
CA ALA A 60 -27.60 20.27 -14.22
C ALA A 60 -27.01 21.69 -14.35
N GLN A 61 -25.95 21.84 -15.15
CA GLN A 61 -25.22 23.10 -15.30
C GLN A 61 -25.13 23.56 -16.76
N GLY A 62 -25.42 24.83 -16.97
CA GLY A 62 -25.29 25.53 -18.24
C GLY A 62 -26.57 25.54 -19.08
N PRO A 63 -26.60 26.38 -20.13
CA PRO A 63 -27.74 26.45 -21.05
C PRO A 63 -27.81 25.15 -21.86
N GLY A 64 -28.80 24.33 -21.58
CA GLY A 64 -29.01 23.07 -22.28
C GLY A 64 -30.45 22.61 -22.15
N GLY A 65 -31.14 22.52 -23.28
CA GLY A 65 -32.43 21.82 -23.36
C GLY A 65 -32.25 20.32 -23.11
N ALA A 66 -33.37 19.60 -23.15
CA ALA A 66 -33.33 18.14 -23.13
C ALA A 66 -32.55 17.62 -24.34
N MET A 67 -31.71 16.62 -24.13
CA MET A 67 -30.84 16.00 -25.14
C MET A 67 -30.79 14.49 -24.96
N SER A 68 -30.32 13.77 -25.97
CA SER A 68 -30.08 12.33 -25.87
C SER A 68 -28.84 12.02 -25.02
N LEU A 69 -28.72 10.78 -24.54
CA LEU A 69 -27.50 10.31 -23.86
C LEU A 69 -26.26 10.40 -24.78
N GLN A 70 -26.42 10.15 -26.07
CA GLN A 70 -25.36 10.29 -27.07
C GLN A 70 -24.91 11.74 -27.20
N GLN A 71 -25.84 12.67 -27.35
CA GLN A 71 -25.52 14.11 -27.42
C GLN A 71 -24.88 14.61 -26.12
N TRP A 72 -25.29 14.06 -24.97
CA TRP A 72 -24.65 14.36 -23.69
C TRP A 72 -23.22 13.83 -23.63
N ALA A 73 -22.97 12.60 -24.10
CA ALA A 73 -21.62 12.02 -24.18
C ALA A 73 -20.69 12.84 -25.09
N GLU A 74 -21.19 13.34 -26.21
CA GLU A 74 -20.42 14.15 -27.17
C GLU A 74 -20.16 15.58 -26.67
N ARG A 75 -21.18 16.25 -26.13
CA ARG A 75 -21.10 17.67 -25.76
C ARG A 75 -20.58 17.90 -24.34
N ARG A 76 -20.65 16.89 -23.47
CA ARG A 76 -20.28 16.94 -22.05
C ARG A 76 -19.45 15.71 -21.66
N THR A 77 -18.36 15.49 -22.41
CA THR A 77 -17.47 14.33 -22.27
C THR A 77 -16.98 14.09 -20.84
N GLU A 78 -16.62 15.14 -20.11
CA GLU A 78 -16.12 15.04 -18.72
C GLU A 78 -17.21 14.57 -17.75
N ASP A 79 -18.41 15.17 -17.82
CA ASP A 79 -19.54 14.80 -16.97
C ASP A 79 -20.02 13.37 -17.27
N PHE A 80 -20.10 13.02 -18.56
CA PHE A 80 -20.42 11.66 -18.99
C PHE A 80 -19.40 10.66 -18.45
N GLY A 81 -18.10 10.93 -18.62
CA GLY A 81 -17.03 10.07 -18.14
C GLY A 81 -17.07 9.84 -16.62
N ARG A 82 -17.37 10.88 -15.83
CA ARG A 82 -17.55 10.78 -14.38
C ARG A 82 -18.75 9.92 -13.98
N ALA A 83 -19.88 10.04 -14.67
CA ALA A 83 -21.04 9.21 -14.40
C ALA A 83 -20.80 7.75 -14.80
N CYS A 84 -20.14 7.53 -15.95
CA CYS A 84 -19.82 6.21 -16.46
C CYS A 84 -18.83 5.46 -15.54
N SER A 85 -17.77 6.14 -15.06
CA SER A 85 -16.82 5.53 -14.12
C SER A 85 -17.48 5.16 -12.78
N ALA A 86 -18.38 6.01 -12.27
CA ALA A 86 -19.16 5.71 -11.07
C ALA A 86 -20.10 4.51 -11.26
N LEU A 87 -20.73 4.37 -12.44
CA LEU A 87 -21.54 3.20 -12.78
C LEU A 87 -20.70 1.93 -12.80
N MET A 88 -19.55 1.94 -13.46
CA MET A 88 -18.67 0.77 -13.53
C MET A 88 -18.14 0.36 -12.16
N ALA A 89 -17.78 1.33 -11.30
CA ALA A 89 -17.35 1.05 -9.92
C ALA A 89 -18.47 0.38 -9.11
N ALA A 90 -19.71 0.90 -9.21
CA ALA A 90 -20.86 0.30 -8.53
C ALA A 90 -21.19 -1.11 -9.04
N ALA A 91 -20.98 -1.36 -10.34
CA ALA A 91 -21.15 -2.69 -10.93
C ALA A 91 -20.08 -3.68 -10.44
N SER A 92 -18.84 -3.22 -10.22
CA SER A 92 -17.76 -4.06 -9.67
C SER A 92 -17.93 -4.42 -8.20
N GLU A 93 -18.66 -3.59 -7.43
CA GLU A 93 -18.87 -3.80 -6.00
C GLU A 93 -20.10 -4.66 -5.68
N SER A 94 -20.98 -4.92 -6.65
CA SER A 94 -22.15 -5.77 -6.43
C SER A 94 -21.79 -7.25 -6.58
N PRO A 95 -21.74 -8.05 -5.49
CA PRO A 95 -21.57 -9.48 -5.59
C PRO A 95 -22.88 -10.08 -6.12
N GLY A 96 -22.91 -10.33 -7.43
CA GLY A 96 -23.80 -11.26 -8.12
C GLY A 96 -25.25 -11.30 -7.67
N THR A 97 -26.05 -10.28 -8.01
CA THR A 97 -27.49 -10.52 -8.20
C THR A 97 -27.67 -11.27 -9.51
N ALA A 98 -27.66 -12.60 -9.41
CA ALA A 98 -28.04 -13.50 -10.47
C ALA A 98 -29.41 -13.07 -11.02
N ALA A 99 -29.45 -12.79 -12.32
CA ALA A 99 -30.65 -12.41 -13.03
C ALA A 99 -31.73 -13.48 -12.84
N GLN A 100 -32.83 -13.07 -12.20
CA GLN A 100 -34.05 -13.86 -12.12
C GLN A 100 -34.93 -13.49 -13.31
N GLY A 101 -35.07 -14.45 -14.23
CA GLY A 101 -35.91 -14.38 -15.43
C GLY A 101 -35.13 -14.92 -16.64
N GLY A 102 -35.45 -16.04 -17.28
CA GLY A 102 -36.66 -16.84 -17.34
C GLY A 102 -36.72 -17.44 -18.75
N GLY A 103 -36.46 -18.74 -18.89
CA GLY A 103 -36.78 -19.53 -20.10
C GLY A 103 -35.68 -19.72 -21.14
N GLY A 104 -34.94 -20.84 -21.06
CA GLY A 104 -34.05 -21.31 -22.14
C GLY A 104 -32.91 -22.21 -21.66
N GLY A 105 -33.24 -23.39 -21.13
CA GLY A 105 -32.36 -24.28 -20.36
C GLY A 105 -31.27 -25.05 -21.12
N GLY A 106 -30.51 -24.42 -22.02
CA GLY A 106 -29.37 -25.06 -22.70
C GLY A 106 -28.06 -24.28 -22.60
N TRP A 107 -28.11 -22.96 -22.81
CA TRP A 107 -26.90 -22.15 -22.88
C TRP A 107 -26.33 -21.82 -21.48
N PHE A 108 -27.18 -21.68 -20.46
CA PHE A 108 -26.75 -21.35 -19.09
C PHE A 108 -25.98 -22.49 -18.43
N THR A 109 -26.29 -23.74 -18.76
CA THR A 109 -25.55 -24.92 -18.31
C THR A 109 -24.17 -25.05 -18.97
N ASP A 110 -24.02 -24.64 -20.23
CA ASP A 110 -22.72 -24.60 -20.91
C ASP A 110 -21.88 -23.40 -20.45
N PHE A 111 -22.52 -22.26 -20.19
CA PHE A 111 -21.86 -21.09 -19.59
C PHE A 111 -21.38 -21.39 -18.15
N LEU A 112 -22.18 -22.07 -17.32
CA LEU A 112 -21.79 -22.51 -15.97
C LEU A 112 -20.61 -23.49 -15.98
N LYS A 113 -20.46 -24.32 -17.02
CA LYS A 113 -19.30 -25.21 -17.18
C LYS A 113 -18.03 -24.45 -17.56
N GLN A 114 -18.14 -23.34 -18.28
CA GLN A 114 -16.99 -22.51 -18.68
C GLN A 114 -16.66 -21.40 -17.67
N LEU A 115 -17.59 -21.07 -16.77
CA LEU A 115 -17.46 -20.06 -15.72
C LEU A 115 -16.24 -20.22 -14.81
N PRO A 116 -15.80 -21.43 -14.41
CA PRO A 116 -14.62 -21.60 -13.56
C PRO A 116 -13.34 -21.09 -14.23
N LEU A 117 -13.23 -21.24 -15.56
CA LEU A 117 -12.05 -20.79 -16.31
C LEU A 117 -12.04 -19.26 -16.49
N LEU A 118 -13.20 -18.65 -16.75
CA LEU A 118 -13.32 -17.19 -16.85
C LEU A 118 -13.18 -16.49 -15.49
N ALA A 119 -13.77 -17.05 -14.43
CA ALA A 119 -13.62 -16.54 -13.07
C ALA A 119 -12.16 -16.67 -12.58
N ALA A 120 -11.46 -17.75 -12.93
CA ALA A 120 -10.03 -17.88 -12.65
C ALA A 120 -9.20 -16.80 -13.36
N GLY A 121 -9.52 -16.46 -14.61
CA GLY A 121 -8.86 -15.38 -15.36
C GLY A 121 -9.03 -14.00 -14.70
N ALA A 122 -10.26 -13.63 -14.35
CA ALA A 122 -10.53 -12.34 -13.70
C ALA A 122 -9.89 -12.22 -12.30
N LEU A 123 -9.90 -13.31 -11.52
CA LEU A 123 -9.22 -13.36 -10.22
C LEU A 123 -7.70 -13.26 -10.36
N LEU A 124 -7.11 -13.84 -11.42
CA LEU A 124 -5.69 -13.70 -11.73
C LEU A 124 -5.32 -12.25 -12.09
N THR A 125 -6.16 -11.54 -12.85
CA THR A 125 -5.91 -10.13 -13.20
C THR A 125 -6.00 -9.22 -11.98
N LEU A 126 -7.02 -9.39 -11.13
CA LEU A 126 -7.14 -8.64 -9.86
C LEU A 126 -5.99 -8.96 -8.90
N ALA A 127 -5.57 -10.23 -8.83
CA ALA A 127 -4.41 -10.63 -8.07
C ALA A 127 -3.14 -9.95 -8.59
N GLY A 128 -2.98 -9.83 -9.92
CA GLY A 128 -1.89 -9.14 -10.59
C GLY A 128 -1.75 -7.68 -10.15
N GLN A 129 -2.81 -6.87 -10.31
CA GLN A 129 -2.79 -5.45 -9.92
C GLN A 129 -2.58 -5.26 -8.42
N SER A 130 -3.17 -6.11 -7.59
CA SER A 130 -2.94 -6.07 -6.13
C SER A 130 -1.48 -6.38 -5.78
N SER A 131 -0.85 -7.31 -6.51
CA SER A 131 0.51 -7.75 -6.24
C SER A 131 1.53 -6.66 -6.56
N GLU A 132 1.30 -5.86 -7.59
CA GLU A 132 2.17 -4.74 -7.98
C GLU A 132 2.16 -3.65 -6.93
N ARG A 133 0.96 -3.26 -6.47
CA ARG A 133 0.81 -2.26 -5.40
C ARG A 133 1.46 -2.70 -4.10
N ILE A 134 1.21 -3.94 -3.68
CA ILE A 134 1.85 -4.52 -2.48
C ILE A 134 3.37 -4.57 -2.64
N SER A 135 3.86 -4.86 -3.85
CA SER A 135 5.31 -4.91 -4.12
C SER A 135 5.95 -3.53 -4.12
N ALA A 136 5.25 -2.49 -4.61
CA ALA A 136 5.71 -1.11 -4.55
C ALA A 136 5.80 -0.61 -3.09
N GLU A 137 4.74 -0.82 -2.29
CA GLU A 137 4.73 -0.45 -0.87
C GLU A 137 5.85 -1.15 -0.08
N ARG A 138 6.10 -2.43 -0.39
CA ARG A 138 7.21 -3.19 0.22
C ARG A 138 8.57 -2.64 -0.16
N ARG A 139 8.78 -2.27 -1.43
CA ARG A 139 10.05 -1.67 -1.88
C ARG A 139 10.29 -0.33 -1.20
N GLN A 140 9.26 0.51 -1.13
CA GLN A 140 9.34 1.80 -0.45
C GLN A 140 9.66 1.64 1.04
N LEU A 141 9.00 0.71 1.74
CA LEU A 141 9.30 0.45 3.14
C LEU A 141 10.71 -0.13 3.32
N GLY A 142 11.16 -1.01 2.42
CA GLY A 142 12.51 -1.55 2.43
C GLY A 142 13.56 -0.44 2.32
N GLN A 143 13.39 0.47 1.35
CA GLN A 143 14.25 1.65 1.18
C GLN A 143 14.21 2.56 2.41
N GLN A 144 13.03 2.79 3.00
CA GLN A 144 12.92 3.56 4.23
C GLN A 144 13.66 2.89 5.40
N LEU A 145 13.52 1.58 5.58
CA LEU A 145 14.25 0.84 6.62
C LEU A 145 15.76 0.93 6.43
N GLU A 146 16.26 0.76 5.20
CA GLU A 146 17.68 0.89 4.88
C GLU A 146 18.22 2.31 5.15
N THR A 147 17.42 3.33 4.84
CA THR A 147 17.76 4.73 5.08
C THR A 147 17.85 5.02 6.58
N GLU A 148 16.82 4.63 7.35
CA GLU A 148 16.77 4.85 8.80
C GLU A 148 17.82 4.01 9.55
N GLU A 149 18.12 2.79 9.07
CA GLU A 149 19.22 1.97 9.57
C GLU A 149 20.57 2.67 9.38
N SER A 150 20.82 3.18 8.17
CA SER A 150 22.05 3.92 7.85
C SER A 150 22.18 5.17 8.71
N ALA A 151 21.11 5.96 8.84
CA ALA A 151 21.08 7.15 9.67
C ALA A 151 21.35 6.83 11.15
N TYR A 152 20.76 5.75 11.67
CA TYR A 152 21.03 5.29 13.03
C TYR A 152 22.48 4.82 13.21
N ARG A 153 23.03 4.05 12.27
CA ARG A 153 24.44 3.61 12.29
C ARG A 153 25.38 4.81 12.34
N THR A 154 25.20 5.80 11.45
CA THR A 154 26.03 7.01 11.42
C THR A 154 25.92 7.79 12.73
N ALA A 155 24.71 8.05 13.21
CA ALA A 155 24.51 8.79 14.46
C ALA A 155 25.18 8.10 15.66
N VAL A 156 25.13 6.76 15.71
CA VAL A 156 25.80 5.97 16.74
C VAL A 156 27.32 6.08 16.62
N GLN A 157 27.88 5.99 15.42
CA GLN A 157 29.32 6.12 15.20
C GLN A 157 29.82 7.49 15.65
N ASP A 158 29.13 8.56 15.27
CA ASP A 158 29.46 9.94 15.66
C ASP A 158 29.37 10.12 17.18
N TYR A 159 28.29 9.63 17.80
CA TYR A 159 28.11 9.71 19.24
C TYR A 159 29.20 8.95 20.01
N LEU A 160 29.54 7.72 19.59
CA LEU A 160 30.54 6.91 20.27
C LEU A 160 31.95 7.49 20.10
N ALA A 161 32.27 8.04 18.92
CA ALA A 161 33.52 8.77 18.72
C ALA A 161 33.62 10.02 19.62
N GLY A 162 32.51 10.76 19.77
CA GLY A 162 32.44 11.88 20.72
C GLY A 162 32.58 11.42 22.18
N TYR A 163 31.92 10.32 22.55
CA TYR A 163 31.90 9.78 23.92
C TYR A 163 33.28 9.33 24.42
N GLU A 164 34.12 8.79 23.52
CA GLU A 164 35.50 8.45 23.83
C GLU A 164 36.28 9.68 24.37
N ILE A 165 36.01 10.86 23.83
CA ILE A 165 36.67 12.11 24.21
C ILE A 165 35.96 12.77 25.40
N ASP A 166 34.64 12.90 25.33
CA ASP A 166 33.81 13.56 26.35
C ASP A 166 32.61 12.68 26.75
N PRO A 167 32.50 12.24 28.02
CA PRO A 167 31.35 11.48 28.47
C PRO A 167 30.00 12.23 28.36
N ARG A 168 30.01 13.54 28.11
CA ARG A 168 28.82 14.38 27.87
C ARG A 168 28.53 14.62 26.39
N ALA A 169 29.13 13.85 25.49
CA ALA A 169 28.84 13.90 24.06
C ALA A 169 27.33 13.90 23.77
N ASP A 170 26.92 14.70 22.77
CA ASP A 170 25.51 14.87 22.46
C ASP A 170 24.88 13.57 21.93
N HIS A 171 23.84 13.08 22.62
CA HIS A 171 23.09 11.87 22.28
C HIS A 171 21.82 12.16 21.46
N SER A 172 21.51 13.43 21.18
CA SER A 172 20.26 13.85 20.57
C SER A 172 20.01 13.21 19.20
N ALA A 173 21.04 13.13 18.36
CA ALA A 173 20.98 12.52 17.03
C ALA A 173 20.69 11.02 17.08
N VAL A 174 21.36 10.28 17.98
CA VAL A 174 21.12 8.83 18.19
C VAL A 174 19.67 8.59 18.60
N ARG A 175 19.16 9.38 19.55
CA ARG A 175 17.78 9.26 20.02
C ARG A 175 16.76 9.52 18.89
N ALA A 176 17.01 10.54 18.07
CA ALA A 176 16.14 10.88 16.94
C ALA A 176 16.12 9.74 15.90
N ALA A 177 17.30 9.29 15.45
CA ALA A 177 17.42 8.20 14.47
C ALA A 177 16.84 6.87 15.01
N ARG A 178 17.07 6.57 16.29
CA ARG A 178 16.46 5.40 16.95
C ARG A 178 14.94 5.46 16.91
N THR A 179 14.35 6.62 17.22
CA THR A 179 12.90 6.80 17.23
C THR A 179 12.31 6.62 15.83
N ALA A 180 12.97 7.17 14.81
CA ALA A 180 12.55 7.02 13.41
C ALA A 180 12.63 5.56 12.94
N LEU A 181 13.72 4.85 13.27
CA LEU A 181 13.87 3.43 12.97
C LEU A 181 12.82 2.56 13.67
N VAL A 182 12.57 2.79 14.98
CA VAL A 182 11.50 2.12 15.74
C VAL A 182 10.13 2.38 15.11
N GLY A 183 9.84 3.62 14.71
CA GLY A 183 8.60 3.99 14.04
C GLY A 183 8.40 3.26 12.71
N THR A 184 9.48 3.06 11.94
CA THR A 184 9.44 2.31 10.68
C THR A 184 9.30 0.80 10.92
N LEU A 185 9.99 0.23 11.90
CA LEU A 185 9.82 -1.18 12.31
C LEU A 185 8.39 -1.48 12.79
N GLY A 186 7.73 -0.52 13.46
CA GLY A 186 6.33 -0.64 13.86
C GLY A 186 5.33 -0.71 12.69
N ARG A 187 5.72 -0.26 11.50
CA ARG A 187 4.90 -0.26 10.27
C ARG A 187 5.13 -1.49 9.38
N VAL A 188 6.01 -2.42 9.77
CA VAL A 188 6.34 -3.60 8.96
C VAL A 188 5.08 -4.46 8.69
N PRO A 189 4.66 -4.61 7.42
CA PRO A 189 3.49 -5.40 7.07
C PRO A 189 3.86 -6.89 7.02
N GLY A 190 2.84 -7.75 7.14
CA GLY A 190 2.96 -9.18 6.89
C GLY A 190 2.47 -10.07 8.03
N PRO A 191 2.85 -11.37 8.01
CA PRO A 191 2.43 -12.34 9.01
C PRO A 191 2.82 -11.92 10.43
N ARG A 192 2.07 -12.40 11.42
CA ARG A 192 2.31 -12.08 12.85
C ARG A 192 3.75 -12.36 13.29
N ALA A 193 4.37 -13.47 12.84
CA ALA A 193 5.75 -13.79 13.19
C ALA A 193 6.77 -12.73 12.71
N ARG A 194 6.53 -12.09 11.56
CA ARG A 194 7.37 -11.00 11.04
C ARG A 194 7.19 -9.73 11.87
N ARG A 195 5.94 -9.40 12.23
CA ARG A 195 5.63 -8.23 13.08
C ARG A 195 6.20 -8.38 14.49
N ASP A 196 6.10 -9.59 15.05
CA ASP A 196 6.68 -9.89 16.36
C ASP A 196 8.21 -9.80 16.32
N ALA A 197 8.84 -10.28 15.24
CA ALA A 197 10.28 -10.13 15.04
C ALA A 197 10.71 -8.66 14.85
N ALA A 198 9.94 -7.87 14.09
CA ALA A 198 10.20 -6.44 13.92
C ALA A 198 10.07 -5.67 15.25
N ARG A 199 9.07 -6.00 16.07
CA ARG A 199 8.91 -5.44 17.41
C ARG A 199 10.07 -5.84 18.33
N ALA A 200 10.45 -7.11 18.34
CA ALA A 200 11.59 -7.58 19.12
C ALA A 200 12.90 -6.90 18.69
N ALA A 201 13.09 -6.64 17.39
CA ALA A 201 14.22 -5.86 16.90
C ALA A 201 14.18 -4.41 17.39
N ALA A 202 13.02 -3.76 17.33
CA ALA A 202 12.83 -2.38 17.83
C ALA A 202 13.11 -2.25 19.33
N ASP A 203 12.64 -3.22 20.13
CA ASP A 203 12.86 -3.26 21.58
C ASP A 203 14.33 -3.54 21.93
N ALA A 204 15.02 -4.31 21.08
CA ALA A 204 16.43 -4.67 21.26
C ALA A 204 17.43 -3.61 20.74
N LEU A 205 16.97 -2.52 20.13
CA LEU A 205 17.86 -1.45 19.68
C LEU A 205 18.56 -0.79 20.88
N PRO A 206 19.91 -0.82 20.94
CA PRO A 206 20.68 -0.32 22.07
C PRO A 206 20.63 1.22 22.14
N LEU A 207 21.38 1.80 23.08
CA LEU A 207 21.57 3.26 23.22
C LEU A 207 20.25 4.04 23.30
N ALA A 208 19.22 3.47 23.94
CA ALA A 208 17.99 4.18 24.27
C ALA A 208 18.23 5.35 25.25
N ARG A 209 19.36 5.32 25.95
CA ARG A 209 19.86 6.33 26.87
C ARG A 209 21.34 6.59 26.55
N PRO A 210 21.88 7.77 26.91
CA PRO A 210 23.31 8.02 26.80
C PRO A 210 24.10 7.05 27.66
N LEU A 211 25.31 6.71 27.22
CA LEU A 211 26.28 5.97 28.02
C LEU A 211 26.68 6.77 29.26
N PRO A 212 26.86 6.11 30.41
CA PRO A 212 27.15 6.83 31.64
C PRO A 212 28.61 7.34 31.60
N GLY A 213 28.82 8.53 32.13
CA GLY A 213 30.17 9.07 32.33
C GLY A 213 30.88 8.53 33.58
N GLN A 214 30.15 7.79 34.41
CA GLN A 214 30.64 7.27 35.69
C GLN A 214 30.20 5.82 35.89
N ARG A 215 31.04 5.04 36.57
CA ARG A 215 30.75 3.68 37.00
C ARG A 215 31.20 3.51 38.44
N ASP A 216 30.30 3.00 39.29
CA ASP A 216 30.57 2.76 40.72
C ASP A 216 31.08 4.01 41.47
N GLY A 217 30.64 5.21 41.04
CA GLY A 217 31.04 6.49 41.62
C GLY A 217 32.34 7.08 41.05
N TYR A 218 33.04 6.39 40.17
CA TYR A 218 34.27 6.85 39.53
C TYR A 218 34.00 7.34 38.10
N LEU A 219 34.64 8.46 37.73
CA LEU A 219 34.68 8.91 36.34
C LEU A 219 35.46 7.88 35.52
N LEU A 220 34.88 7.44 34.40
CA LEU A 220 35.56 6.54 33.49
C LEU A 220 36.70 7.28 32.80
N ASP A 221 37.89 6.69 32.77
CA ASP A 221 39.00 7.20 31.96
C ASP A 221 38.76 6.99 30.46
N THR A 222 39.61 7.61 29.63
CA THR A 222 39.48 7.56 28.17
C THR A 222 39.60 6.14 27.62
N GLU A 223 40.47 5.30 28.20
CA GLU A 223 40.67 3.91 27.77
C GLU A 223 39.42 3.06 28.02
N SER A 224 38.85 3.16 29.23
CA SER A 224 37.62 2.48 29.62
C SER A 224 36.44 2.92 28.74
N ARG A 225 36.34 4.22 28.42
CA ARG A 225 35.32 4.72 27.48
C ARG A 225 35.51 4.16 26.08
N GLY A 226 36.75 4.03 25.61
CA GLY A 226 37.09 3.40 24.32
C GLY A 226 36.65 1.95 24.23
N VAL A 227 36.98 1.14 25.25
CA VAL A 227 36.57 -0.27 25.31
C VAL A 227 35.04 -0.42 25.28
N TRP A 228 34.34 0.42 26.05
CA TRP A 228 32.88 0.43 26.06
C TRP A 228 32.26 0.91 24.75
N ALA A 229 32.83 1.94 24.13
CA ALA A 229 32.37 2.40 22.82
C ALA A 229 32.47 1.27 21.79
N GLU A 230 33.56 0.52 21.78
CA GLU A 230 33.75 -0.62 20.87
C GLU A 230 32.76 -1.77 21.14
N GLU A 231 32.52 -2.12 22.40
CA GLU A 231 31.50 -3.11 22.78
C GLU A 231 30.09 -2.70 22.28
N GLN A 232 29.77 -1.40 22.39
CA GLN A 232 28.50 -0.88 21.90
C GLN A 232 28.42 -0.87 20.37
N ARG A 233 29.52 -0.56 19.65
CA ARG A 233 29.57 -0.68 18.17
C ARG A 233 29.26 -2.10 17.74
N GLY A 234 29.90 -3.09 18.36
CA GLY A 234 29.65 -4.51 18.09
C GLY A 234 28.20 -4.91 18.34
N THR A 235 27.66 -4.49 19.49
CA THR A 235 26.25 -4.75 19.85
C THR A 235 25.28 -4.12 18.84
N VAL A 236 25.52 -2.88 18.41
CA VAL A 236 24.69 -2.18 17.43
C VAL A 236 24.68 -2.94 16.11
N GLU A 237 25.85 -3.28 15.57
CA GLU A 237 25.95 -4.01 14.29
C GLU A 237 25.27 -5.38 14.35
N ASP A 238 25.42 -6.11 15.46
CA ASP A 238 24.73 -7.39 15.65
C ASP A 238 23.20 -7.22 15.63
N LYS A 239 22.66 -6.17 16.25
CA LYS A 239 21.22 -5.89 16.23
C LYS A 239 20.73 -5.39 14.87
N LEU A 240 21.53 -4.60 14.15
CA LEU A 240 21.18 -4.16 12.79
C LEU A 240 21.14 -5.32 11.80
N ARG A 241 22.04 -6.31 11.93
CA ARG A 241 21.95 -7.56 11.14
C ARG A 241 20.63 -8.31 11.32
N LEU A 242 20.03 -8.28 12.52
CA LEU A 242 18.70 -8.86 12.75
C LEU A 242 17.60 -8.13 11.96
N ILE A 243 17.71 -6.81 11.81
CA ILE A 243 16.77 -5.99 11.04
C ILE A 243 16.89 -6.31 9.55
N SER A 244 18.10 -6.43 9.01
CA SER A 244 18.34 -6.86 7.62
C SER A 244 17.66 -8.21 7.32
N GLY A 245 17.66 -9.14 8.28
CA GLY A 245 16.96 -10.43 8.17
C GLY A 245 15.42 -10.32 8.00
N LEU A 246 14.79 -9.19 8.35
CA LEU A 246 13.35 -8.96 8.15
C LEU A 246 12.95 -8.80 6.69
N ASN A 247 13.91 -8.50 5.80
CA ASN A 247 13.72 -8.45 4.35
C ASN A 247 13.83 -9.83 3.67
N GLY A 248 14.13 -10.90 4.43
CA GLY A 248 14.15 -12.26 3.91
C GLY A 248 12.83 -12.73 3.27
N ARG A 249 12.92 -13.65 2.30
CA ARG A 249 11.81 -14.15 1.46
C ARG A 249 10.52 -14.39 2.25
N THR A 250 9.39 -13.86 1.78
CA THR A 250 8.05 -14.00 2.39
C THR A 250 7.66 -15.43 2.73
N VAL A 251 8.14 -16.40 1.95
CA VAL A 251 7.92 -17.85 2.16
C VAL A 251 8.47 -18.31 3.51
N TYR A 252 9.64 -17.80 3.93
CA TYR A 252 10.25 -18.12 5.23
C TYR A 252 9.34 -17.74 6.40
N TRP A 253 8.78 -16.52 6.37
CA TRP A 253 7.89 -16.02 7.42
C TRP A 253 6.53 -16.70 7.43
N GLY A 254 6.01 -17.06 6.25
CA GLY A 254 4.79 -17.86 6.11
C GLY A 254 4.95 -19.23 6.78
N TRP A 255 6.02 -19.96 6.42
CA TRP A 255 6.34 -21.25 7.01
C TRP A 255 6.55 -21.17 8.53
N ARG A 256 7.30 -20.17 9.02
CA ARG A 256 7.52 -19.97 10.46
C ARG A 256 6.22 -19.73 11.24
N THR A 257 5.26 -19.04 10.63
CA THR A 257 3.93 -18.79 11.23
C THR A 257 3.12 -20.09 11.33
N VAL A 258 3.16 -20.94 10.30
CA VAL A 258 2.49 -22.25 10.31
C VAL A 258 3.11 -23.15 11.39
N ARG A 259 4.44 -23.23 11.47
CA ARG A 259 5.15 -24.03 12.49
C ARG A 259 4.81 -23.59 13.91
N ALA A 260 4.75 -22.28 14.16
CA ALA A 260 4.36 -21.73 15.47
C ALA A 260 2.89 -22.01 15.85
N ARG A 261 2.00 -22.24 14.88
CA ARG A 261 0.62 -22.69 15.13
C ARG A 261 0.57 -24.18 15.44
N LEU A 262 1.33 -25.00 14.69
CA LEU A 262 1.42 -26.44 14.91
C LEU A 262 2.01 -26.77 16.29
N ALA A 263 3.07 -26.08 16.71
CA ALA A 263 3.65 -26.25 18.05
C ALA A 263 2.66 -25.93 19.19
N ARG A 264 1.74 -24.97 18.98
CA ARG A 264 0.68 -24.65 19.96
C ARG A 264 -0.45 -25.67 20.00
N ARG A 265 -0.76 -26.31 18.88
CA ARG A 265 -1.78 -27.38 18.81
C ARG A 265 -1.23 -28.73 19.29
N GLY A 266 0.07 -28.95 19.12
CA GLY A 266 0.79 -30.17 19.53
C GLY A 266 1.22 -30.20 20.99
N ALA A 267 0.77 -29.27 21.83
CA ALA A 267 0.89 -29.36 23.28
C ALA A 267 -0.46 -29.79 23.90
N PRO A 268 -0.94 -31.03 23.69
CA PRO A 268 -2.06 -31.56 24.43
C PRO A 268 -1.60 -31.85 25.86
N GLY A 269 -2.19 -31.17 26.84
CA GLY A 269 -2.24 -31.64 28.22
C GLY A 269 -0.90 -31.84 28.94
N ALA A 270 -0.18 -30.76 29.25
CA ALA A 270 0.56 -30.70 30.51
C ALA A 270 -0.42 -30.18 31.58
N GLY A 271 -1.36 -31.05 31.94
CA GLY A 271 -2.47 -30.76 32.83
C GLY A 271 -2.78 -31.95 33.71
N ARG A 272 -1.81 -32.35 34.53
CA ARG A 272 -1.93 -32.57 35.98
C ARG A 272 -0.60 -33.07 36.54
#